data_AF-A0A8P0N6Z1-F1
#
_entry.id   AF-A0A8P0N6Z1-F1
#
_cell.length_a   1.000
_cell.length_b   1.000
_cell.length_c   1.000
_cell.angle_alpha   90.00
_cell.angle_beta   90.00
_cell.angle_gamma   90.00
#
_symmetry.space_group_name_H-M   'P 1'
#
loop_
_entity.id
_entity.type
_entity.pdbx_description
1 polymer ?
#
loop_
_entity_poly.entity_id
_entity_poly.type
_entity_poly.pdbx_seq_one_letter_code
_entity_poly.pdbx_strand_id
1 'polypeptide(L)'
;MRPPPRGTRQPCGLALGLLALCLAAARALQGRGVSLYIPQAAINATVEEDILLSVDYSCHGVPTIEWRYTSSWGAQKLVEWRPGTQANISRSHRDRLCTFDNGSIQLFSVGVRDSGYYVITVTERLGGSQLGTIVLHVSEILYEDLHFVAVFLALLAAAAALLVSLLWLCNQCACKFQRKRRHKLQESAAEEVELQDVEC
;
A
#
# COMPACT_ATOMS: atom_id res chain seq x y z
N MET A 1 82.93 18.37 32.74
CA MET A 1 82.44 17.37 31.76
C MET A 1 80.97 17.08 32.06
N ARG A 2 80.05 17.38 31.15
CA ARG A 2 78.61 17.04 31.29
C ARG A 2 78.35 15.68 30.63
N PRO A 3 77.55 14.77 31.21
CA PRO A 3 77.11 13.58 30.51
C PRO A 3 75.97 13.91 29.54
N PRO A 4 75.79 13.14 28.44
CA PRO A 4 74.72 13.36 27.47
C PRO A 4 73.38 12.82 28.00
N PRO A 5 72.24 13.34 27.52
CA PRO A 5 70.94 12.76 27.88
C PRO A 5 70.77 11.40 27.20
N ARG A 6 70.45 10.38 28.00
CA ARG A 6 69.98 9.08 27.51
C ARG A 6 68.63 9.27 26.83
N GLY A 7 68.60 9.06 25.52
CA GLY A 7 67.36 8.99 24.74
C GLY A 7 66.51 7.81 25.21
N THR A 8 65.44 8.11 25.92
CA THR A 8 64.41 7.14 26.30
C THR A 8 63.59 6.82 25.05
N ARG A 9 63.82 5.65 24.44
CA ARG A 9 62.95 5.13 23.38
C ARG A 9 61.56 4.90 23.97
N GLN A 10 60.59 5.71 23.54
CA GLN A 10 59.18 5.59 23.92
C GLN A 10 58.59 4.26 23.41
N PRO A 11 58.02 3.41 24.29
CA PRO A 11 57.29 2.22 23.88
C PRO A 11 55.82 2.51 23.49
N CYS A 12 55.40 3.78 23.47
CA CYS A 12 54.00 4.18 23.30
C CYS A 12 53.37 3.71 21.99
N GLY A 13 54.12 3.61 20.89
CA GLY A 13 53.60 3.20 19.58
C GLY A 13 53.13 1.74 19.53
N LEU A 14 53.83 0.83 20.23
CA LEU A 14 53.48 -0.59 20.29
C LEU A 14 52.26 -0.83 21.19
N ALA A 15 52.19 -0.12 22.31
CA ALA A 15 51.04 -0.20 23.21
C ALA A 15 49.76 0.32 22.54
N LEU A 16 49.83 1.44 21.81
CA LEU A 16 48.70 1.97 21.04
C LEU A 16 48.28 1.04 19.89
N GLY A 17 49.25 0.42 19.20
CA GLY A 17 48.98 -0.55 18.14
C GLY A 17 48.28 -1.82 18.64
N LEU A 18 48.74 -2.38 19.76
CA LEU A 18 48.08 -3.53 20.42
C LEU A 18 46.69 -3.18 20.94
N LEU A 19 46.51 -1.99 21.49
CA LEU A 19 45.20 -1.53 21.97
C LEU A 19 44.21 -1.36 20.80
N ALA A 20 44.66 -0.77 19.69
CA ALA A 20 43.87 -0.65 18.47
C ALA A 20 43.53 -2.03 17.87
N LEU A 21 44.47 -2.98 17.88
CA LEU A 21 44.25 -4.34 17.41
C LEU A 21 43.24 -5.10 18.30
N CYS A 22 43.35 -4.97 19.63
CA CYS A 22 42.39 -5.54 20.58
C CYS A 22 41.01 -4.93 20.44
N LEU A 23 40.91 -3.61 20.23
CA LEU A 23 39.63 -2.94 19.98
C LEU A 23 39.01 -3.38 18.66
N ALA A 24 39.81 -3.56 17.60
CA ALA A 24 39.34 -4.08 16.32
C ALA A 24 38.88 -5.55 16.42
N ALA A 25 39.62 -6.40 17.15
CA ALA A 25 39.26 -7.79 17.39
C ALA A 25 37.98 -7.91 18.26
N ALA A 26 37.84 -7.07 19.28
CA ALA A 26 36.63 -7.00 20.11
C ALA A 26 35.41 -6.54 19.29
N ARG A 27 35.58 -5.53 18.43
CA ARG A 27 34.55 -5.06 17.48
C ARG A 27 34.16 -6.16 16.49
N ALA A 28 35.13 -6.95 16.01
CA ALA A 28 34.87 -8.08 15.10
C ALA A 28 34.15 -9.26 15.80
N LEU A 29 34.31 -9.42 17.12
CA LEU A 29 33.59 -10.41 17.92
C LEU A 29 32.15 -9.98 18.27
N GLN A 30 31.90 -8.68 18.43
CA GLN A 30 30.59 -8.15 18.87
C GLN A 30 29.45 -8.32 17.85
N GLY A 31 29.75 -8.61 16.57
CA GLY A 31 28.72 -8.79 15.54
C GLY A 31 28.43 -10.24 15.13
N ARG A 32 28.97 -11.25 15.83
CA ARG A 32 29.16 -12.59 15.23
C ARG A 32 28.12 -13.67 15.57
N GLY A 33 26.99 -13.33 16.18
CA GLY A 33 26.00 -14.34 16.64
C GLY A 33 24.67 -14.38 15.90
N VAL A 34 24.22 -13.24 15.35
CA VAL A 34 22.90 -13.10 14.71
C VAL A 34 23.03 -12.22 13.48
N SER A 35 22.46 -12.68 12.36
CA SER A 35 22.23 -11.90 11.15
C SER A 35 20.74 -11.84 10.85
N LEU A 36 20.27 -10.69 10.37
CA LEU A 36 18.89 -10.46 9.98
C LEU A 36 18.86 -9.96 8.53
N TYR A 37 18.03 -10.58 7.70
CA TYR A 37 17.80 -10.21 6.31
C TYR A 37 16.35 -9.75 6.13
N ILE A 38 16.18 -8.59 5.49
CA ILE A 38 14.88 -8.01 5.19
C ILE A 38 14.84 -7.77 3.68
N PRO A 39 14.07 -8.57 2.90
CA PRO A 39 13.99 -8.42 1.45
C PRO A 39 13.29 -7.10 1.06
N GLN A 40 12.28 -6.68 1.82
CA GLN A 40 11.50 -5.48 1.56
C GLN A 40 11.32 -4.66 2.84
N ALA A 41 11.99 -3.52 2.89
CA ALA A 41 11.93 -2.61 4.04
C ALA A 41 10.75 -1.62 3.97
N ALA A 42 10.03 -1.58 2.85
CA ALA A 42 8.85 -0.75 2.66
C ALA A 42 7.79 -1.53 1.88
N ILE A 43 6.59 -1.63 2.43
CA ILE A 43 5.45 -2.35 1.86
C ILE A 43 4.29 -1.37 1.73
N ASN A 44 3.71 -1.32 0.53
CA ASN A 44 2.46 -0.62 0.27
C ASN A 44 1.35 -1.67 0.23
N ALA A 45 0.29 -1.42 0.97
CA ALA A 45 -0.85 -2.31 1.06
C ALA A 45 -2.14 -1.51 0.97
N THR A 46 -3.23 -2.23 0.76
CA THR A 46 -4.56 -1.63 0.63
C THR A 46 -5.46 -2.12 1.75
N VAL A 47 -6.49 -1.36 2.07
CA VAL A 47 -7.41 -1.72 3.16
C VAL A 47 -8.01 -3.10 2.89
N GLU A 48 -8.11 -3.93 3.93
CA GLU A 48 -8.55 -5.34 3.91
C GLU A 48 -7.57 -6.36 3.32
N GLU A 49 -6.41 -5.95 2.80
CA GLU A 49 -5.38 -6.90 2.37
C GLU A 49 -4.72 -7.65 3.54
N ASP A 50 -4.25 -8.86 3.24
CA ASP A 50 -3.39 -9.63 4.13
C ASP A 50 -1.93 -9.43 3.70
N ILE A 51 -1.09 -8.97 4.61
CA ILE A 51 0.31 -8.64 4.30
C ILE A 51 1.28 -9.57 5.03
N LEU A 52 2.40 -9.87 4.37
CA LEU A 52 3.52 -10.60 4.97
C LEU A 52 4.70 -9.67 5.21
N LEU A 53 4.99 -9.40 6.47
CA LEU A 53 6.22 -8.72 6.91
C LEU A 53 7.35 -9.75 6.89
N SER A 54 7.95 -9.90 5.71
CA SER A 54 8.93 -10.94 5.40
C SER A 54 10.30 -10.59 5.95
N VAL A 55 10.90 -11.52 6.68
CA VAL A 55 12.27 -11.46 7.17
C VAL A 55 12.87 -12.86 7.20
N ASP A 56 14.18 -12.94 7.28
CA ASP A 56 14.89 -14.17 7.58
C ASP A 56 16.04 -13.88 8.55
N TYR A 57 16.39 -14.83 9.41
CA TYR A 57 17.52 -14.65 10.32
C TYR A 57 18.39 -15.91 10.36
N SER A 58 19.65 -15.72 10.74
CA SER A 58 20.58 -16.80 11.02
C SER A 58 21.28 -16.55 12.35
N CYS A 59 21.29 -17.56 13.21
CA CYS A 59 21.98 -17.56 14.50
C CYS A 59 22.36 -18.98 14.90
N HIS A 60 23.29 -19.11 15.85
CA HIS A 60 23.82 -20.43 16.25
C HIS A 60 22.85 -21.23 17.13
N GLY A 61 21.92 -20.56 17.82
CA GLY A 61 20.90 -21.19 18.67
C GLY A 61 19.48 -20.81 18.31
N VAL A 62 18.53 -21.10 19.21
CA VAL A 62 17.14 -20.65 19.09
C VAL A 62 17.04 -19.22 19.63
N PRO A 63 16.74 -18.20 18.79
CA PRO A 63 16.64 -16.83 19.25
C PRO A 63 15.27 -16.57 19.88
N THR A 64 15.17 -15.44 20.56
CA THR A 64 13.89 -14.81 20.93
C THR A 64 13.59 -13.72 19.91
N ILE A 65 12.40 -13.79 19.32
CA ILE A 65 11.94 -12.89 18.26
C ILE A 65 10.88 -11.99 18.86
N GLU A 66 11.03 -10.69 18.69
CA GLU A 66 10.07 -9.68 19.13
C GLU A 66 9.72 -8.75 17.99
N TRP A 67 8.43 -8.46 17.82
CA TRP A 67 7.95 -7.39 16.95
C TRP A 67 7.29 -6.28 17.76
N ARG A 68 7.63 -5.03 17.41
CA ARG A 68 7.03 -3.81 17.94
C ARG A 68 6.46 -2.98 16.80
N TYR A 69 5.30 -2.40 17.02
CA TYR A 69 4.68 -1.44 16.13
C TYR A 69 4.81 -0.04 16.70
N THR A 70 5.24 0.90 15.88
CA THR A 70 5.37 2.31 16.24
C THR A 70 4.69 3.18 15.21
N SER A 71 3.82 4.07 15.67
CA SER A 71 3.23 5.12 14.83
C SER A 71 3.15 6.44 15.60
N SER A 72 2.55 7.46 14.98
CA SER A 72 2.34 8.77 15.61
C SER A 72 1.53 8.68 16.92
N TRP A 73 0.76 7.62 17.12
CA TRP A 73 -0.08 7.41 18.29
C TRP A 73 0.64 6.71 19.45
N GLY A 74 1.84 6.16 19.22
CA GLY A 74 2.65 5.50 20.23
C GLY A 74 3.34 4.23 19.74
N ALA A 75 4.04 3.57 20.66
CA ALA A 75 4.71 2.30 20.43
C ALA A 75 4.06 1.19 21.26
N GLN A 76 3.83 0.03 20.65
CA GLN A 76 3.29 -1.15 21.31
C GLN A 76 4.04 -2.41 20.87
N LYS A 77 4.21 -3.35 21.80
CA LYS A 77 4.68 -4.69 21.49
C LYS A 77 3.56 -5.47 20.81
N LEU A 78 3.83 -6.05 19.65
CA LEU A 78 2.87 -6.86 18.91
C LEU A 78 2.93 -8.30 19.36
N VAL A 79 4.13 -8.88 19.37
CA VAL A 79 4.32 -10.30 19.64
C VAL A 79 5.75 -10.61 20.07
N GLU A 80 5.92 -11.63 20.89
CA GLU A 80 7.21 -12.24 21.20
C GLU A 80 7.10 -13.75 21.22
N TRP A 81 8.08 -14.45 20.65
CA TRP A 81 8.11 -15.90 20.68
C TRP A 81 9.52 -16.45 20.46
N ARG A 82 9.62 -17.77 20.61
CA ARG A 82 10.75 -18.56 20.14
C ARG A 82 10.25 -19.52 19.07
N PRO A 83 11.01 -19.78 18.00
CA PRO A 83 10.66 -20.77 17.00
C PRO A 83 10.26 -22.12 17.63
N GLY A 84 9.20 -22.74 17.12
CA GLY A 84 8.65 -23.99 17.66
C GLY A 84 7.92 -23.88 19.01
N THR A 85 7.65 -22.66 19.51
CA THR A 85 6.86 -22.42 20.74
C THR A 85 5.62 -21.58 20.46
N GLN A 86 4.68 -21.54 21.41
CA GLN A 86 3.50 -20.69 21.29
C GLN A 86 3.88 -19.20 21.33
N ALA A 87 3.36 -18.42 20.39
CA ALA A 87 3.60 -16.99 20.33
C ALA A 87 2.80 -16.19 21.37
N ASN A 88 3.46 -15.24 22.02
CA ASN A 88 2.84 -14.32 22.97
C ASN A 88 2.39 -13.05 22.23
N ILE A 89 1.21 -13.13 21.61
CA ILE A 89 0.62 -12.05 20.81
C ILE A 89 -0.16 -11.09 21.73
N SER A 90 -0.02 -9.78 21.49
CA SER A 90 -0.75 -8.74 22.21
C SER A 90 -2.26 -8.86 21.97
N ARG A 91 -3.05 -8.46 22.98
CA ARG A 91 -4.53 -8.58 22.89
C ARG A 91 -5.12 -7.84 21.70
N SER A 92 -4.53 -6.72 21.30
CA SER A 92 -5.01 -5.89 20.18
C SER A 92 -4.85 -6.56 18.81
N HIS A 93 -4.01 -7.59 18.69
CA HIS A 93 -3.66 -8.21 17.40
C HIS A 93 -3.85 -9.72 17.38
N ARG A 94 -4.45 -10.30 18.43
CA ARG A 94 -4.53 -11.76 18.61
C ARG A 94 -5.24 -12.49 17.47
N ASP A 95 -6.27 -11.87 16.91
CA ASP A 95 -7.12 -12.49 15.88
C ASP A 95 -6.67 -12.12 14.45
N ARG A 96 -5.65 -11.26 14.32
CA ARG A 96 -5.19 -10.73 13.03
C ARG A 96 -3.70 -10.92 12.78
N LEU A 97 -2.98 -11.67 13.62
CA LEU A 97 -1.54 -11.81 13.49
C LEU A 97 -1.09 -13.28 13.55
N CYS A 98 -0.36 -13.71 12.54
CA CYS A 98 0.31 -15.00 12.49
C CYS A 98 1.84 -14.83 12.55
N THR A 99 2.52 -15.78 13.18
CA THR A 99 3.99 -15.80 13.32
C THR A 99 4.59 -16.97 12.56
N PHE A 100 5.78 -16.77 12.00
CA PHE A 100 6.55 -17.81 11.31
C PHE A 100 7.88 -18.06 12.02
N ASP A 101 8.43 -19.27 11.89
CA ASP A 101 9.67 -19.66 12.57
C ASP A 101 10.92 -18.90 12.07
N ASN A 102 10.88 -18.38 10.83
CA ASN A 102 11.91 -17.49 10.27
C ASN A 102 11.83 -16.05 10.78
N GLY A 103 10.91 -15.76 11.72
CA GLY A 103 10.72 -14.44 12.32
C GLY A 103 9.78 -13.51 11.56
N SER A 104 9.26 -13.96 10.41
CA SER A 104 8.23 -13.21 9.69
C SER A 104 6.92 -13.18 10.48
N ILE A 105 6.09 -12.17 10.20
CA ILE A 105 4.71 -12.11 10.68
C ILE A 105 3.77 -11.80 9.52
N GLN A 106 2.58 -12.38 9.55
CA GLN A 106 1.48 -12.01 8.66
C GLN A 106 0.45 -11.23 9.45
N LEU A 107 0.01 -10.11 8.90
CA LEU A 107 -1.03 -9.26 9.46
C LEU A 107 -2.23 -9.31 8.52
N PHE A 108 -3.37 -9.73 9.06
CA PHE A 108 -4.62 -9.91 8.30
C PHE A 108 -5.48 -8.66 8.31
N SER A 109 -6.18 -8.45 7.20
CA SER A 109 -7.16 -7.38 7.02
C SER A 109 -6.66 -6.03 7.52
N VAL A 110 -5.60 -5.54 6.87
CA VAL A 110 -4.94 -4.30 7.31
C VAL A 110 -5.84 -3.09 7.12
N GLY A 111 -5.77 -2.17 8.07
CA GLY A 111 -6.46 -0.88 8.00
C GLY A 111 -5.47 0.29 7.86
N VAL A 112 -5.97 1.47 7.49
CA VAL A 112 -5.16 2.71 7.40
C VAL A 112 -4.37 2.97 8.68
N ARG A 113 -4.96 2.62 9.84
CA ARG A 113 -4.34 2.74 11.18
C ARG A 113 -3.18 1.79 11.41
N ASP A 114 -3.08 0.70 10.67
CA ASP A 114 -1.94 -0.22 10.76
C ASP A 114 -0.69 0.36 10.07
N SER A 115 -0.81 1.48 9.33
CA SER A 115 0.36 2.19 8.77
C SER A 115 1.33 2.63 9.88
N GLY A 116 2.63 2.40 9.66
CA GLY A 116 3.67 2.74 10.62
C GLY A 116 4.95 1.94 10.46
N TYR A 117 5.75 1.93 11.52
CA TYR A 117 7.04 1.24 11.59
C TYR A 117 6.90 -0.05 12.37
N TYR A 118 7.19 -1.16 11.71
CA TYR A 118 7.25 -2.49 12.30
C TYR A 118 8.70 -2.85 12.54
N VAL A 119 9.08 -2.90 13.81
CA VAL A 119 10.45 -3.11 14.26
C VAL A 119 10.58 -4.53 14.78
N ILE A 120 11.43 -5.32 14.14
CA ILE A 120 11.80 -6.66 14.60
C ILE A 120 13.09 -6.59 15.40
N THR A 121 13.15 -7.33 16.51
CA THR A 121 14.37 -7.58 17.26
C THR A 121 14.58 -9.07 17.40
N VAL A 122 15.70 -9.59 16.89
CA VAL A 122 16.10 -10.99 17.01
C VAL A 122 17.25 -11.05 18.00
N THR A 123 17.02 -11.70 19.14
CA THR A 123 17.99 -11.78 20.23
C THR A 123 18.39 -13.22 20.49
N GLU A 124 19.66 -13.54 20.30
CA GLU A 124 20.26 -14.81 20.65
C GLU A 124 20.51 -14.90 22.16
N ARG A 125 20.40 -16.12 22.71
CA ARG A 125 20.58 -16.42 24.14
C ARG A 125 21.93 -15.94 24.70
N LEU A 126 22.98 -15.92 23.88
CA LEU A 126 24.34 -15.53 24.28
C LEU A 126 24.57 -14.01 24.20
N GLY A 127 23.51 -13.22 23.95
CA GLY A 127 23.53 -11.76 24.03
C GLY A 127 23.69 -11.04 22.70
N GLY A 128 23.90 -11.75 21.59
CA GLY A 128 23.85 -11.17 20.25
C GLY A 128 22.43 -10.72 19.91
N SER A 129 22.26 -9.50 19.41
CA SER A 129 20.95 -8.99 19.00
C SER A 129 21.07 -8.22 17.70
N GLN A 130 20.08 -8.39 16.82
CA GLN A 130 19.92 -7.60 15.60
C GLN A 130 18.53 -6.99 15.56
N LEU A 131 18.46 -5.79 15.02
CA LEU A 131 17.22 -5.05 14.85
C LEU A 131 17.04 -4.70 13.37
N GLY A 132 15.78 -4.76 12.93
CA GLY A 132 15.41 -4.33 11.59
C GLY A 132 14.04 -3.67 11.60
N THR A 133 13.75 -2.92 10.55
CA THR A 133 12.54 -2.11 10.45
C THR A 133 11.91 -2.30 9.08
N ILE A 134 10.60 -2.52 9.05
CA ILE A 134 9.77 -2.49 7.86
C ILE A 134 8.75 -1.37 8.01
N VAL A 135 8.64 -0.52 7.00
CA VAL A 135 7.63 0.53 6.92
C VAL A 135 6.42 -0.02 6.18
N LEU A 136 5.24 0.06 6.80
CA LEU A 136 3.98 -0.28 6.17
C LEU A 136 3.21 1.00 5.87
N HIS A 137 2.77 1.13 4.62
CA HIS A 137 1.86 2.18 4.19
C HIS A 137 0.56 1.54 3.67
N VAL A 138 -0.55 1.78 4.36
CA VAL A 138 -1.87 1.28 3.98
C VAL A 138 -2.69 2.43 3.37
N SER A 139 -3.06 2.29 2.11
CA SER A 139 -3.94 3.23 1.41
C SER A 139 -5.35 2.68 1.26
N GLU A 140 -6.35 3.53 1.40
CA GLU A 140 -7.73 3.22 1.01
C GLU A 140 -7.83 3.34 -0.52
N ILE A 141 -8.12 2.24 -1.22
CA ILE A 141 -8.34 2.31 -2.67
C ILE A 141 -9.80 2.70 -2.93
N LEU A 142 -10.00 3.92 -3.40
CA LEU A 142 -11.29 4.47 -3.82
C LEU A 142 -11.65 4.11 -5.29
N TYR A 143 -11.29 2.90 -5.78
CA TYR A 143 -11.37 2.57 -7.22
C TYR A 143 -12.70 1.95 -7.69
N GLU A 144 -13.50 1.39 -6.79
CA GLU A 144 -14.79 0.80 -7.19
C GLU A 144 -15.83 1.89 -7.53
N ASP A 145 -15.80 3.02 -6.82
CA ASP A 145 -16.75 4.11 -7.08
C ASP A 145 -16.54 4.78 -8.43
N LEU A 146 -15.29 4.92 -8.90
CA LEU A 146 -15.03 5.61 -10.17
C LEU A 146 -15.51 4.80 -11.38
N HIS A 147 -15.34 3.47 -11.35
CA HIS A 147 -15.88 2.59 -12.39
C HIS A 147 -17.41 2.57 -12.36
N PHE A 148 -18.01 2.51 -11.17
CA PHE A 148 -19.45 2.58 -11.01
C PHE A 148 -20.02 3.90 -11.57
N VAL A 149 -19.40 5.03 -11.23
CA VAL A 149 -19.76 6.36 -11.75
C VAL A 149 -19.60 6.41 -13.27
N ALA A 150 -18.51 5.88 -13.82
CA ALA A 150 -18.29 5.87 -15.27
C ALA A 150 -19.34 5.05 -16.03
N VAL A 151 -19.66 3.84 -15.55
CA VAL A 151 -20.72 2.99 -16.14
C VAL A 151 -22.08 3.66 -16.05
N PHE A 152 -22.39 4.27 -14.90
CA PHE A 152 -23.63 5.00 -14.70
C PHE A 152 -23.76 6.20 -15.67
N LEU A 153 -22.70 6.98 -15.84
CA LEU A 153 -22.66 8.09 -16.81
C LEU A 153 -22.82 7.60 -18.26
N ALA A 154 -22.19 6.48 -18.62
CA ALA A 154 -22.33 5.89 -19.95
C ALA A 154 -23.78 5.43 -20.22
N LEU A 155 -24.43 4.81 -19.23
CA LEU A 155 -25.85 4.42 -19.31
C LEU A 155 -26.76 5.64 -19.48
N LEU A 156 -26.53 6.71 -18.71
CA LEU A 156 -27.29 7.96 -18.83
C LEU A 156 -27.11 8.62 -20.20
N ALA A 157 -25.88 8.65 -20.72
CA ALA A 157 -25.58 9.21 -22.04
C ALA A 157 -26.28 8.42 -23.15
N ALA A 158 -26.27 7.09 -23.07
CA ALA A 158 -26.96 6.22 -24.02
C ALA A 158 -28.49 6.43 -23.96
N ALA A 159 -29.07 6.49 -22.76
CA ALA A 159 -30.49 6.77 -22.57
C ALA A 159 -30.88 8.15 -23.15
N ALA A 160 -30.07 9.18 -22.90
CA ALA A 160 -30.28 10.51 -23.46
C ALA A 160 -30.23 10.50 -24.99
N ALA A 161 -29.24 9.83 -25.60
CA ALA A 161 -29.14 9.72 -27.05
C ALA A 161 -30.35 9.02 -27.67
N LEU A 162 -30.85 7.94 -27.04
CA LEU A 162 -32.07 7.26 -27.46
C LEU A 162 -33.29 8.17 -27.39
N LEU A 163 -33.48 8.90 -26.28
CA LEU A 163 -34.60 9.83 -26.11
C LEU A 163 -34.54 10.97 -27.13
N VAL A 164 -33.37 11.55 -27.36
CA VAL A 164 -33.18 12.61 -28.37
C VAL A 164 -33.47 12.08 -29.77
N SER A 165 -33.00 10.87 -30.11
CA SER A 165 -33.29 10.23 -31.38
C SER A 165 -34.79 9.98 -31.59
N LEU A 166 -35.48 9.47 -30.56
CA LEU A 166 -36.93 9.26 -30.59
C LEU A 166 -37.68 10.58 -30.75
N LEU A 167 -37.31 11.62 -29.99
CA LEU A 167 -37.90 12.96 -30.12
C LEU A 167 -37.69 13.54 -31.52
N TRP A 168 -36.50 13.34 -32.09
CA TRP A 168 -36.18 13.77 -33.46
C TRP A 168 -37.06 13.06 -34.50
N LEU A 169 -37.21 11.73 -34.39
CA LEU A 169 -38.08 10.94 -35.25
C LEU A 169 -39.55 11.36 -35.12
N CYS A 170 -40.03 11.58 -33.89
CA CYS A 170 -41.38 12.08 -33.62
C CYS A 170 -41.60 13.46 -34.27
N ASN A 171 -40.66 14.39 -34.12
CA ASN A 171 -40.72 15.70 -34.74
C ASN A 171 -40.75 15.60 -36.28
N GLN A 172 -39.89 14.77 -36.87
CA GLN A 172 -39.84 14.58 -38.32
C GLN A 172 -41.15 13.98 -38.86
N CYS A 173 -41.71 12.99 -38.17
CA CYS A 173 -43.02 12.40 -38.50
C CYS A 173 -44.15 13.43 -38.39
N ALA A 174 -44.18 14.21 -37.30
CA ALA A 174 -45.16 15.26 -37.10
C ALA A 174 -45.06 16.34 -38.21
N CYS A 175 -43.85 16.79 -38.55
CA CYS A 175 -43.62 17.74 -39.63
C CYS A 175 -44.08 17.19 -40.99
N LYS A 176 -43.78 15.92 -41.31
CA LYS A 176 -44.25 15.30 -42.56
C LYS A 176 -45.77 15.19 -42.61
N PHE A 177 -46.39 14.79 -41.50
CA PHE A 177 -47.85 14.68 -41.42
C PHE A 177 -48.53 16.05 -41.57
N GLN A 178 -48.01 17.07 -40.88
CA GLN A 178 -48.46 18.47 -40.98
C GLN A 178 -48.36 19.00 -42.41
N ARG A 179 -47.23 18.78 -43.10
CA ARG A 179 -47.06 19.18 -44.51
C ARG A 179 -48.05 18.47 -45.42
N LYS A 180 -48.23 17.15 -45.26
CA LYS A 180 -49.18 16.37 -46.08
C LYS A 180 -50.62 16.85 -45.87
N ARG A 181 -51.00 17.20 -44.64
CA ARG A 181 -52.33 17.76 -44.32
C ARG A 181 -52.53 19.16 -44.92
N ARG A 182 -51.52 20.04 -44.84
CA ARG A 182 -51.60 21.37 -45.47
C ARG A 182 -51.75 21.30 -46.98
N HIS A 183 -51.01 20.40 -47.64
CA HIS A 183 -51.12 20.23 -49.09
C HIS A 183 -52.53 19.80 -49.51
N LYS A 184 -53.12 18.81 -48.81
CA LYS A 184 -54.51 18.39 -49.05
C LYS A 184 -55.52 19.53 -48.87
N LEU A 185 -55.35 20.36 -47.84
CA LEU A 185 -56.26 21.50 -47.60
C LEU A 185 -56.14 22.58 -48.69
N GLN A 186 -54.94 22.84 -49.18
CA GLN A 186 -54.69 23.85 -50.21
C GLN A 186 -55.17 23.39 -51.59
N GLU A 187 -55.09 22.09 -51.88
CA GLU A 187 -55.62 21.46 -53.09
C GLU A 187 -57.16 21.50 -53.10
N SER A 188 -57.83 21.13 -52.00
CA SER A 188 -59.29 21.27 -51.90
C SER A 188 -59.79 22.71 -51.95
N ALA A 189 -59.03 23.68 -51.42
CA ALA A 189 -59.38 25.10 -51.52
C ALA A 189 -59.16 25.67 -52.93
N ALA A 190 -58.20 25.14 -53.70
CA ALA A 190 -58.00 25.54 -55.09
C ALA A 190 -59.09 24.95 -56.00
N GLU A 191 -59.49 23.68 -55.78
CA GLU A 191 -60.60 23.06 -56.50
C GLU A 191 -61.94 23.78 -56.26
N GLU A 192 -62.22 24.26 -55.03
CA GLU A 192 -63.43 25.05 -54.76
C GLU A 192 -63.44 26.41 -55.46
N VAL A 193 -62.29 27.05 -55.64
CA VAL A 193 -62.18 28.35 -56.33
C VAL A 193 -62.34 28.19 -57.85
N GLU A 194 -61.80 27.12 -58.45
CA GLU A 194 -61.99 26.85 -59.88
C GLU A 194 -63.44 26.44 -60.22
N LEU A 195 -64.15 25.73 -59.33
CA LEU A 195 -65.55 25.38 -59.56
C LEU A 195 -66.47 26.62 -59.59
N GLN A 196 -66.15 27.67 -58.82
CA GLN A 196 -66.93 28.92 -58.80
C GLN A 196 -66.69 29.84 -60.01
N ASP A 197 -65.52 29.77 -60.66
CA ASP A 197 -65.20 30.60 -61.83
C ASP A 197 -65.84 30.06 -63.12
N VAL A 198 -66.19 28.77 -63.16
CA VAL A 198 -66.85 28.12 -64.32
C VAL A 198 -68.38 28.29 -64.31
N GLU A 199 -68.97 28.72 -63.19
CA GLU A 199 -70.43 28.89 -63.03
C GLU A 199 -70.93 30.34 -63.22
N CYS A 200 -70.07 31.26 -63.70
CA CYS A 200 -70.44 32.62 -64.12
C CYS A 200 -70.55 32.76 -65.64
#